data_AF-A0A520IB79-F1
#
_entry.id   AF-A0A520IB79-F1
#
_cell.length_a   1.000
_cell.length_b   1.000
_cell.length_c   1.000
_cell.angle_alpha   90.00
_cell.angle_beta   90.00
_cell.angle_gamma   90.00
#
_symmetry.space_group_name_H-M   'P 1'
#
loop_
_entity.id
_entity.type
_entity.pdbx_description
1 polymer ?
#
loop_
_entity_poly.entity_id
_entity_poly.type
_entity_poly.pdbx_seq_one_letter_code
_entity_poly.pdbx_strand_id
1 'polypeptide(L)'
;MSAAQNESTEEISVVIIGAGVSGLTLATFLKKSGISVTILERRDRGYIEMRQRAGVVDARAVRMFEQWGLADTLLAGPVAQTIEY
;
A
#
# COMPACT_ATOMS: atom_id res chain seq x y z
N MET A 1 -24.54 31.35 6.34
CA MET A 1 -23.78 31.24 5.07
C MET A 1 -23.48 29.77 4.85
N SER A 2 -24.23 29.15 3.94
CA SER A 2 -24.23 27.71 3.68
C SER A 2 -23.10 27.38 2.70
N ALA A 3 -22.09 26.64 3.15
CA ALA A 3 -21.17 25.97 2.25
C ALA A 3 -21.89 24.73 1.73
N ALA A 4 -22.57 24.84 0.59
CA ALA A 4 -23.02 23.68 -0.15
C ALA A 4 -21.77 22.90 -0.55
N GLN A 5 -21.50 21.80 0.16
CA GLN A 5 -20.46 20.86 -0.25
C GLN A 5 -20.89 20.29 -1.60
N ASN A 6 -20.01 20.41 -2.58
CA ASN A 6 -20.23 19.86 -3.91
C ASN A 6 -20.08 18.34 -3.80
N GLU A 7 -21.20 17.64 -3.66
CA GLU A 7 -21.25 16.18 -3.55
C GLU A 7 -20.93 15.58 -4.93
N SER A 8 -19.65 15.33 -5.17
CA SER A 8 -19.17 14.64 -6.37
C SER A 8 -19.09 13.15 -6.05
N THR A 9 -20.03 12.39 -6.62
CA THR A 9 -20.03 10.93 -6.52
C THR A 9 -19.21 10.37 -7.67
N GLU A 10 -18.03 9.86 -7.37
CA GLU A 10 -17.24 9.05 -8.30
C GLU A 10 -17.60 7.57 -8.14
N GLU A 11 -17.87 6.89 -9.25
CA GLU A 11 -18.09 5.44 -9.24
C GLU A 11 -16.74 4.73 -9.20
N ILE A 12 -16.36 4.24 -8.01
CA ILE A 12 -15.09 3.55 -7.76
C ILE A 12 -15.38 2.13 -7.30
N SER A 13 -14.84 1.14 -8.00
CA SER A 13 -15.07 -0.28 -7.68
C SER A 13 -14.52 -0.69 -6.31
N VAL A 14 -13.40 -0.10 -5.88
CA VAL A 14 -12.75 -0.40 -4.60
C VAL A 14 -12.14 0.84 -3.98
N VAL A 15 -12.53 1.14 -2.74
CA VAL A 15 -11.89 2.18 -1.91
C VAL A 15 -11.15 1.51 -0.76
N ILE A 16 -9.87 1.86 -0.58
CA ILE A 16 -9.02 1.37 0.51
C ILE A 16 -8.80 2.50 1.50
N ILE A 17 -9.16 2.27 2.77
CA ILE A 17 -8.97 3.25 3.84
C ILE A 17 -7.66 2.96 4.58
N GLY A 18 -6.68 3.84 4.41
CA GLY A 18 -5.36 3.78 5.01
C GLY A 18 -4.25 3.38 4.05
N ALA A 19 -3.19 4.20 3.97
CA ALA A 19 -2.00 3.95 3.15
C ALA A 19 -0.85 3.39 4.00
N GLY A 20 -1.17 2.45 4.89
CA GLY A 20 -0.18 1.64 5.60
C GLY A 20 0.33 0.46 4.78
N VAL A 21 1.16 -0.39 5.40
CA VAL A 21 1.73 -1.58 4.74
C VAL A 21 0.63 -2.48 4.18
N SER A 22 -0.42 -2.76 4.96
CA SER A 22 -1.55 -3.58 4.51
C SER A 22 -2.31 -2.94 3.35
N GLY A 23 -2.66 -1.66 3.45
CA GLY A 23 -3.41 -0.93 2.42
C GLY A 23 -2.65 -0.81 1.10
N LEU A 24 -1.37 -0.47 1.16
CA LEU A 24 -0.52 -0.40 -0.04
C LEU A 24 -0.22 -1.78 -0.64
N THR A 25 -0.10 -2.82 0.19
CA THR A 25 0.02 -4.20 -0.29
C THR A 25 -1.23 -4.63 -1.05
N LEU A 26 -2.42 -4.39 -0.49
CA LEU A 26 -3.69 -4.70 -1.15
C LEU A 26 -3.87 -3.89 -2.44
N ALA A 27 -3.58 -2.58 -2.41
CA ALA A 27 -3.66 -1.73 -3.59
C ALA A 27 -2.74 -2.23 -4.71
N THR A 28 -1.53 -2.67 -4.37
CA THR A 28 -0.58 -3.22 -5.33
C THR A 28 -1.10 -4.52 -5.94
N PHE A 29 -1.64 -5.42 -5.12
CA PHE A 29 -2.22 -6.68 -5.58
C PHE A 29 -3.41 -6.47 -6.53
N LEU A 30 -4.36 -5.60 -6.14
CA LEU A 30 -5.54 -5.30 -6.96
C LEU A 30 -5.15 -4.63 -8.27
N LYS A 31 -4.21 -3.68 -8.24
CA LYS A 31 -3.68 -3.05 -9.46
C LYS A 31 -3.04 -4.08 -10.40
N LYS A 32 -2.27 -5.04 -9.88
CA LYS A 32 -1.71 -6.14 -10.69
C LYS A 32 -2.77 -7.09 -11.24
N SER A 33 -3.90 -7.22 -10.55
CA SER A 33 -5.07 -7.97 -11.01
C SER A 33 -5.96 -7.20 -12.00
N GLY A 34 -5.57 -5.98 -12.41
CA GLY A 34 -6.34 -5.15 -13.33
C GLY A 34 -7.52 -4.40 -12.70
N ILE A 35 -7.58 -4.33 -11.36
CA ILE A 35 -8.66 -3.66 -10.62
C ILE A 35 -8.19 -2.26 -10.19
N SER A 36 -8.94 -1.23 -10.60
CA SER A 36 -8.71 0.15 -10.18
C SER A 36 -9.12 0.36 -8.73
N VAL A 37 -8.29 1.09 -7.97
CA VAL A 37 -8.53 1.37 -6.55
C VAL A 37 -8.26 2.84 -6.23
N THR A 38 -9.02 3.39 -5.29
CA THR A 38 -8.73 4.69 -4.67
C THR A 38 -8.30 4.47 -3.22
N ILE A 39 -7.22 5.12 -2.80
CA ILE A 39 -6.72 5.04 -1.42
C ILE A 39 -7.00 6.37 -0.72
N LEU A 40 -7.66 6.30 0.43
CA LEU A 40 -7.88 7.45 1.30
C LEU A 40 -7.00 7.32 2.53
N GLU A 41 -6.15 8.31 2.77
CA GLU A 41 -5.28 8.35 3.94
C GLU A 41 -5.40 9.72 4.62
N ARG A 42 -5.49 9.68 5.95
CA ARG A 42 -5.64 10.87 6.78
C ARG A 42 -4.35 11.69 6.86
N ARG A 43 -3.20 11.02 6.75
CA ARG A 43 -1.87 11.63 6.84
C ARG A 43 -1.37 12.02 5.46
N ASP A 44 -0.55 13.06 5.40
CA ASP A 44 0.12 13.42 4.16
C ASP A 44 1.19 12.38 3.77
N ARG A 45 1.63 12.48 2.52
CA ARG A 45 2.61 11.58 1.93
C ARG A 45 3.96 11.59 2.66
N GLY A 46 4.43 12.76 3.08
CA GLY A 46 5.70 12.90 3.80
C GLY A 46 5.69 12.16 5.14
N TYR A 47 4.59 12.26 5.89
CA TYR A 47 4.39 11.52 7.14
C TYR A 47 4.43 10.00 6.94
N ILE A 48 3.90 9.51 5.81
CA ILE A 48 3.84 8.07 5.52
C ILE A 48 5.22 7.54 5.11
N GLU A 49 5.90 8.24 4.20
CA GLU A 49 7.17 7.81 3.63
C GLU A 49 8.31 7.79 4.67
N MET A 50 8.30 8.70 5.64
CA MET A 50 9.34 8.78 6.67
C MET A 50 9.16 7.79 7.81
N ARG A 51 7.99 7.15 7.94
CA ARG A 51 7.70 6.30 9.10
C ARG A 51 7.85 4.82 8.76
N GLN A 52 8.89 4.19 9.31
CA GLN A 52 9.00 2.74 9.36
C GLN A 52 7.84 2.16 10.21
N ARG A 53 6.99 1.33 9.59
CA ARG A 53 5.79 0.74 10.23
C ARG A 53 5.82 -0.79 10.28
N ALA A 54 6.70 -1.43 9.52
CA ALA A 54 6.96 -2.86 9.56
C ALA A 54 8.47 -3.10 9.52
N GLY A 55 8.98 -3.92 10.44
CA GLY A 55 10.43 -4.18 10.57
C GLY A 55 10.88 -5.51 9.97
N VAL A 56 9.97 -6.48 9.81
CA VAL A 56 10.28 -7.82 9.29
C VAL A 56 9.13 -8.27 8.38
N VAL A 57 9.49 -8.92 7.28
CA VAL A 57 8.56 -9.63 6.40
C VAL A 57 8.85 -11.12 6.52
N ASP A 58 7.87 -11.91 6.96
CA ASP A 58 8.07 -13.35 7.12
C ASP A 58 8.17 -14.07 5.77
N ALA A 59 8.78 -15.25 5.75
CA ALA A 59 9.05 -15.99 4.53
C ALA A 59 7.79 -16.29 3.68
N ARG A 60 6.59 -16.41 4.29
CA ARG A 60 5.36 -16.60 3.51
C ARG A 60 4.98 -15.33 2.77
N ALA A 61 5.10 -14.18 3.41
CA ALA A 61 4.86 -12.89 2.79
C ALA A 61 5.90 -12.59 1.69
N VAL A 62 7.17 -12.96 1.89
CA VAL A 62 8.20 -12.87 0.83
C VAL A 62 7.77 -13.67 -0.41
N ARG A 63 7.38 -14.94 -0.24
CA ARG A 63 6.90 -15.79 -1.36
C ARG A 63 5.68 -15.21 -2.07
N MET A 64 4.78 -14.57 -1.32
CA MET A 64 3.64 -13.87 -1.91
C MET A 64 4.11 -12.71 -2.82
N PHE A 65 5.06 -11.89 -2.37
CA PHE A 65 5.62 -10.81 -3.19
C PHE A 65 6.41 -11.33 -4.41
N GLU A 66 7.12 -12.45 -4.27
CA GLU A 66 7.80 -13.12 -5.40
C GLU A 66 6.80 -13.57 -6.47
N GLN A 67 5.72 -14.24 -6.07
CA GLN A 67 4.65 -14.66 -6.99
C GLN A 67 3.98 -13.47 -7.68
N TRP A 68 3.92 -12.33 -7.00
CA TRP A 68 3.42 -11.09 -7.58
C TRP A 68 4.47 -10.35 -8.40
N GLY A 69 5.70 -10.86 -8.56
CA GLY A 69 6.77 -10.19 -9.30
C GLY A 69 7.17 -8.85 -8.67
N LEU A 70 7.26 -8.82 -7.34
CA LEU A 70 7.64 -7.65 -6.52
C LEU A 70 8.88 -7.93 -5.65
N ALA A 71 9.56 -9.05 -5.87
CA ALA A 71 10.76 -9.43 -5.13
C ALA A 71 11.83 -8.32 -5.16
N ASP A 72 12.12 -7.79 -6.34
CA ASP A 72 13.13 -6.73 -6.50
C ASP A 72 12.73 -5.45 -5.76
N THR A 73 11.43 -5.08 -5.79
CA THR A 73 10.92 -3.91 -5.07
C THR A 73 10.98 -4.10 -3.55
N LEU A 74 10.70 -5.31 -3.07
CA LEU A 74 10.83 -5.66 -1.66
C LEU A 74 12.29 -5.57 -1.19
N LEU A 75 13.23 -6.06 -2.00
CA LEU A 75 14.67 -6.07 -1.71
C LEU A 75 15.36 -4.71 -1.93
N ALA A 76 14.78 -3.82 -2.73
CA ALA A 76 15.29 -2.46 -2.94
C ALA A 76 14.99 -1.51 -1.77
N GLY A 77 14.25 -1.96 -0.75
CA GLY A 77 13.90 -1.16 0.41
C GLY A 77 15.12 -0.72 1.24
N PRO A 78 15.03 0.40 1.99
CA PRO A 78 16.16 0.98 2.72
C PRO A 78 16.76 0.07 3.83
N VAL A 79 16.04 -0.97 4.25
CA VAL A 79 16.51 -1.98 5.21
C VAL A 79 16.07 -3.38 4.73
N ALA A 80 16.59 -3.81 3.59
CA ALA A 80 16.43 -5.18 3.12
C ALA A 80 17.69 -5.99 3.47
N GLN A 81 17.64 -6.68 4.60
CA GLN A 81 18.65 -7.68 4.96
C GLN A 81 17.93 -8.99 5.23
N THR A 82 18.39 -10.05 4.58
CA THR A 82 17.99 -11.41 4.95
C THR A 82 18.57 -11.70 6.33
N ILE A 83 17.72 -11.95 7.31
CA ILE A 83 18.16 -12.38 8.63
C ILE A 83 18.44 -13.87 8.54
N GLU A 84 19.72 -14.24 8.49
CA GLU A 84 20.18 -15.62 8.65
C GLU A 84 20.24 -15.94 10.15
N TYR A 85 19.75 -17.12 10.54
CA TYR A 85 19.83 -17.65 11.90
C TYR A 85 21.01 -18.60 12.04
#